data_AF-A0A2M7Q217-F1
#
_entry.id   AF-A0A2M7Q217-F1
#
_cell.length_a   1.000
_cell.length_b   1.000
_cell.length_c   1.000
_cell.angle_alpha   90.00
_cell.angle_beta   90.00
_cell.angle_gamma   90.00
#
_symmetry.space_group_name_H-M   'P 1'
#
loop_
_entity.id
_entity.type
_entity.pdbx_description
1 polymer ?
#
loop_
_entity_poly.entity_id
_entity_poly.type
_entity_poly.pdbx_seq_one_letter_code
_entity_poly.pdbx_strand_id
1 'polypeptide(L)'
;MPAQDQGNFDIKHLDLLRKLLTSQDAYIINLQGDNWAAKLTIQRGSFDQDDTCISTLKHAMEKPITHFSWDRTSTSITMPLDAQTAFRRAVADFSLDKVRPVYLQTILSRLPPVRLKPTIIFRLNAEDFRQYQLLYQMGLADNGASIREFLNVPDRELLIQRLKIIIVCYCLSLFQSVEAKKKEVVKEMTVAERIMQRLRGL
;
A
#
# COMPACT_ATOMS: atom_id res chain seq x y z
N MET A 1 18.38 -15.01 -21.95
CA MET A 1 18.23 -13.75 -21.18
C MET A 1 16.99 -13.05 -21.70
N PRO A 2 16.02 -12.70 -20.83
CA PRO A 2 16.06 -11.36 -20.21
C PRO A 2 15.64 -11.38 -18.73
N ALA A 3 16.54 -10.91 -17.85
CA ALA A 3 16.28 -10.67 -16.42
C ALA A 3 16.01 -9.18 -16.12
N GLN A 4 15.74 -8.37 -17.15
CA GLN A 4 15.70 -6.90 -17.01
C GLN A 4 14.28 -6.32 -16.89
N ASP A 5 13.22 -7.05 -17.27
CA ASP A 5 11.85 -6.54 -17.16
C ASP A 5 11.16 -6.87 -15.85
N GLN A 6 11.56 -7.92 -15.13
CA GLN A 6 10.92 -8.32 -13.87
C GLN A 6 10.93 -7.18 -12.83
N GLY A 7 11.98 -6.34 -12.86
CA GLY A 7 12.21 -5.15 -12.03
C GLY A 7 11.05 -4.15 -11.98
N ASN A 8 10.41 -3.95 -13.13
CA ASN A 8 9.48 -2.84 -13.36
C ASN A 8 8.00 -3.28 -13.27
N PHE A 9 7.73 -4.59 -13.31
CA PHE A 9 6.37 -5.14 -13.23
C PHE A 9 5.87 -5.29 -11.78
N ASP A 10 6.73 -5.49 -10.80
CA ASP A 10 6.29 -5.86 -9.43
C ASP A 10 5.88 -4.66 -8.53
N ILE A 11 6.47 -3.46 -8.68
CA ILE A 11 5.90 -2.27 -8.00
C ILE A 11 4.56 -1.91 -8.62
N LYS A 12 4.43 -2.00 -9.95
CA LYS A 12 3.17 -1.76 -10.66
C LYS A 12 2.06 -2.66 -10.14
N HIS A 13 2.40 -3.88 -9.75
CA HIS A 13 1.49 -4.81 -9.10
C HIS A 13 1.01 -4.31 -7.72
N LEU A 14 1.91 -3.82 -6.86
CA LEU A 14 1.51 -3.21 -5.56
C LEU A 14 0.73 -1.89 -5.74
N ASP A 15 1.09 -1.08 -6.74
CA ASP A 15 0.34 0.13 -7.11
C ASP A 15 -1.06 -0.19 -7.62
N LEU A 16 -1.21 -1.28 -8.36
CA LEU A 16 -2.51 -1.78 -8.80
C LEU A 16 -3.37 -2.16 -7.60
N LEU A 17 -2.82 -2.92 -6.65
CA LEU A 17 -3.52 -3.26 -5.42
C LEU A 17 -3.91 -2.01 -4.63
N ARG A 18 -3.00 -1.03 -4.52
CA ARG A 18 -3.30 0.25 -3.87
C ARG A 18 -4.44 1.01 -4.56
N LYS A 19 -4.43 1.11 -5.89
CA LYS A 19 -5.51 1.74 -6.67
C LYS A 19 -6.84 1.02 -6.46
N LEU A 20 -6.80 -0.31 -6.49
CA LEU A 20 -7.94 -1.18 -6.26
C LEU A 20 -8.54 -0.95 -4.88
N LEU A 21 -7.74 -0.84 -3.83
CA LEU A 21 -8.22 -0.61 -2.46
C LEU A 21 -8.73 0.82 -2.20
N THR A 22 -8.45 1.76 -3.09
CA THR A 22 -8.82 3.18 -2.94
C THR A 22 -9.84 3.66 -3.97
N SER A 23 -10.24 2.80 -4.91
CA SER A 23 -11.18 3.12 -5.98
C SER A 23 -12.58 3.44 -5.44
N GLN A 24 -13.13 4.56 -5.87
CA GLN A 24 -14.51 4.98 -5.56
C GLN A 24 -15.50 4.68 -6.70
N ASP A 25 -15.00 4.26 -7.84
CA ASP A 25 -15.81 3.91 -9.00
C ASP A 25 -16.19 2.42 -8.97
N ALA A 26 -17.00 2.02 -9.95
CA ALA A 26 -17.41 0.65 -10.16
C ALA A 26 -16.63 0.02 -11.33
N TYR A 27 -15.89 -1.05 -11.05
CA TYR A 27 -15.09 -1.77 -12.03
C TYR A 27 -15.22 -3.29 -11.89
N ILE A 28 -15.15 -3.97 -13.03
CA ILE A 28 -14.70 -5.35 -13.13
C ILE A 28 -13.22 -5.30 -13.46
N ILE A 29 -12.42 -6.04 -12.70
CA ILE A 29 -10.97 -6.06 -12.80
C ILE A 29 -10.57 -7.48 -13.14
N ASN A 30 -9.92 -7.65 -14.29
CA ASN A 30 -9.36 -8.94 -14.68
C ASN A 30 -7.86 -8.92 -14.39
N LEU A 31 -7.39 -9.91 -13.64
CA LEU A 31 -6.01 -10.09 -13.25
C LEU A 31 -5.47 -11.37 -13.88
N GLN A 32 -4.26 -11.33 -14.43
CA GLN A 32 -3.61 -12.49 -15.02
C GLN A 32 -2.15 -12.54 -14.59
N GLY A 33 -1.68 -13.73 -14.23
CA GLY A 33 -0.27 -14.08 -14.05
C GLY A 33 0.10 -15.29 -14.92
N ASP A 34 1.30 -15.83 -14.70
CA ASP A 34 1.88 -16.85 -15.59
C ASP A 34 1.02 -18.11 -15.76
N ASN A 35 0.30 -18.53 -14.72
CA ASN A 35 -0.54 -19.72 -14.71
C ASN A 35 -1.85 -19.51 -13.93
N TRP A 36 -2.34 -18.28 -13.85
CA TRP A 36 -3.58 -17.99 -13.14
C TRP A 36 -4.28 -16.77 -13.73
N ALA A 37 -5.60 -16.77 -13.67
CA ALA A 37 -6.43 -15.62 -14.00
C ALA A 37 -7.54 -15.52 -12.96
N ALA A 38 -7.88 -14.30 -12.58
CA ALA A 38 -8.94 -14.04 -11.62
C ALA A 38 -9.69 -12.77 -11.99
N LYS A 39 -10.91 -12.67 -11.49
CA LYS A 39 -11.78 -11.52 -11.69
C LYS A 39 -12.23 -11.00 -10.34
N LEU A 40 -12.14 -9.68 -10.17
CA LEU A 40 -12.66 -8.96 -9.01
C LEU A 40 -13.70 -7.94 -9.46
N THR A 41 -14.72 -7.74 -8.64
CA THR A 41 -15.68 -6.65 -8.84
C THR A 41 -15.53 -5.68 -7.66
N ILE A 42 -15.36 -4.40 -7.96
CA ILE A 42 -15.35 -3.33 -6.96
C ILE A 42 -16.45 -2.33 -7.28
N GLN A 43 -17.11 -1.83 -6.25
CA GLN A 43 -18.12 -0.78 -6.35
C GLN A 43 -17.99 0.15 -5.14
N ARG A 44 -17.68 1.43 -5.38
CA ARG A 44 -17.65 2.47 -4.34
C ARG A 44 -16.82 2.07 -3.11
N GLY A 45 -15.61 1.55 -3.35
CA GLY A 45 -14.70 1.12 -2.30
C GLY A 45 -15.05 -0.20 -1.61
N SER A 46 -16.00 -0.98 -2.14
CA SER A 46 -16.38 -2.29 -1.60
C SER A 46 -16.14 -3.40 -2.63
N PHE A 47 -15.74 -4.58 -2.16
CA PHE A 47 -15.73 -5.83 -2.93
C PHE A 47 -16.95 -6.69 -2.61
N ASP A 48 -17.17 -7.75 -3.38
CA ASP A 48 -18.12 -8.78 -2.98
C ASP A 48 -17.61 -9.54 -1.75
N GLN A 49 -18.52 -9.86 -0.84
CA GLN A 49 -18.24 -10.60 0.38
C GLN A 49 -18.28 -12.10 0.07
N ASP A 50 -17.42 -12.55 -0.83
CA ASP A 50 -17.21 -13.96 -1.13
C ASP A 50 -15.77 -14.41 -0.80
N ASP A 51 -15.62 -15.70 -0.49
CA ASP A 51 -14.30 -16.29 -0.23
C ASP A 51 -13.40 -16.23 -1.48
N THR A 52 -14.01 -16.18 -2.67
CA THR A 52 -13.33 -16.04 -3.96
C THR A 52 -12.63 -14.68 -4.08
N CYS A 53 -13.22 -13.58 -3.62
CA CYS A 53 -12.59 -12.27 -3.64
C CYS A 53 -11.40 -12.22 -2.67
N ILE A 54 -11.60 -12.68 -1.43
CA ILE A 54 -10.53 -12.67 -0.42
C ILE A 54 -9.34 -13.54 -0.88
N SER A 55 -9.62 -14.73 -1.40
CA SER A 55 -8.58 -15.61 -1.96
C SER A 55 -7.91 -15.01 -3.21
N THR A 56 -8.65 -14.30 -4.06
CA THR A 56 -8.08 -13.61 -5.22
C THR A 56 -7.17 -12.45 -4.79
N LEU A 57 -7.58 -11.63 -3.82
CA LEU A 57 -6.74 -10.57 -3.26
C LEU A 57 -5.46 -11.15 -2.64
N LYS A 58 -5.60 -12.25 -1.91
CA LYS A 58 -4.46 -12.99 -1.34
C LYS A 58 -3.51 -13.44 -2.46
N HIS A 59 -4.04 -14.14 -3.46
CA HIS A 59 -3.26 -14.68 -4.56
C HIS A 59 -2.56 -13.59 -5.37
N ALA A 60 -3.25 -12.47 -5.59
CA ALA A 60 -2.69 -11.29 -6.21
C ALA A 60 -1.48 -10.79 -5.42
N MET A 61 -1.55 -10.65 -4.09
CA MET A 61 -0.38 -10.24 -3.30
C MET A 61 0.77 -11.26 -3.35
N GLU A 62 0.47 -12.55 -3.34
CA GLU A 62 1.47 -13.63 -3.23
C GLU A 62 2.19 -13.92 -4.54
N LYS A 63 1.52 -13.74 -5.69
CA LYS A 63 2.06 -14.03 -7.02
C LYS A 63 2.19 -12.78 -7.91
N PRO A 64 3.13 -12.76 -8.86
CA PRO A 64 3.22 -11.66 -9.81
C PRO A 64 1.97 -11.59 -10.69
N ILE A 65 1.53 -10.35 -10.98
CA ILE A 65 0.51 -10.05 -11.99
C ILE A 65 1.23 -9.56 -13.23
N THR A 66 1.10 -10.29 -14.34
CA THR A 66 1.72 -9.96 -15.63
C THR A 66 0.83 -9.09 -16.48
N HIS A 67 -0.49 -9.24 -16.36
CA HIS A 67 -1.46 -8.44 -17.10
C HIS A 67 -2.68 -8.09 -16.25
N PHE A 68 -3.28 -6.93 -16.52
CA PHE A 68 -4.51 -6.49 -15.86
C PHE A 68 -5.35 -5.59 -16.77
N SER A 69 -6.67 -5.65 -16.61
CA SER A 69 -7.61 -4.74 -17.27
C SER A 69 -8.68 -4.22 -16.30
N TRP A 70 -9.23 -3.06 -16.61
CA TRP A 70 -10.27 -2.38 -15.83
C TRP A 70 -11.45 -2.07 -16.74
N ASP A 71 -12.58 -2.72 -16.50
CA ASP A 71 -13.80 -2.50 -17.25
C ASP A 71 -14.81 -1.81 -16.34
N ARG A 72 -15.24 -0.61 -16.71
CA ARG A 72 -16.30 0.09 -15.97
C ARG A 72 -17.56 -0.76 -15.97
N THR A 73 -18.22 -0.87 -14.83
CA THR A 73 -19.44 -1.66 -14.69
C THR A 73 -20.54 -0.92 -13.95
N SER A 74 -21.78 -1.28 -14.25
CA SER A 74 -22.95 -0.92 -13.44
C SER A 74 -23.44 -2.08 -12.57
N THR A 75 -22.75 -3.23 -12.60
CA THR A 75 -23.10 -4.41 -11.79
C THR A 75 -23.08 -4.05 -10.31
N SER A 76 -24.19 -4.32 -9.62
CA SER A 76 -24.29 -4.14 -8.18
C SER A 76 -23.64 -5.30 -7.45
N ILE A 77 -22.87 -4.99 -6.41
CA ILE A 77 -22.38 -5.98 -5.46
C ILE A 77 -23.52 -6.39 -4.54
N THR A 78 -23.72 -7.69 -4.39
CA THR A 78 -24.84 -8.25 -3.62
C THR A 78 -24.59 -8.15 -2.13
N MET A 79 -23.35 -8.43 -1.70
CA MET A 79 -22.92 -8.33 -0.31
C MET A 79 -21.64 -7.49 -0.23
N PRO A 80 -21.73 -6.17 0.02
CA PRO A 80 -20.55 -5.32 0.00
C PRO A 80 -19.67 -5.56 1.22
N LEU A 81 -18.39 -5.85 0.98
CA LEU A 81 -17.32 -5.88 1.98
C LEU A 81 -16.38 -4.70 1.72
N ASP A 82 -16.18 -3.86 2.72
CA ASP A 82 -15.21 -2.76 2.66
C ASP A 82 -13.83 -3.26 2.20
N ALA A 83 -13.23 -2.53 1.25
CA ALA A 83 -11.98 -2.93 0.61
C ALA A 83 -10.83 -3.13 1.59
N GLN A 84 -10.73 -2.26 2.62
CA GLN A 84 -9.69 -2.42 3.64
C GLN A 84 -9.92 -3.68 4.47
N THR A 85 -11.17 -4.00 4.78
CA THR A 85 -11.55 -5.21 5.53
C THR A 85 -11.29 -6.47 4.73
N ALA A 86 -11.65 -6.51 3.44
CA ALA A 86 -11.34 -7.61 2.55
C ALA A 86 -9.83 -7.87 2.46
N PHE A 87 -9.05 -6.79 2.28
CA PHE A 87 -7.60 -6.86 2.23
C PHE A 87 -6.98 -7.33 3.54
N ARG A 88 -7.48 -6.86 4.70
CA ARG A 88 -7.04 -7.34 6.01
C ARG A 88 -7.22 -8.84 6.17
N ARG A 89 -8.36 -9.39 5.72
CA ARG A 89 -8.62 -10.84 5.76
C ARG A 89 -7.66 -11.59 4.84
N ALA A 90 -7.41 -11.07 3.64
CA ALA A 90 -6.46 -11.66 2.70
C ALA A 90 -5.03 -11.69 3.23
N VAL A 91 -4.66 -10.72 4.08
CA VAL A 91 -3.32 -10.58 4.68
C VAL A 91 -3.09 -11.51 5.87
N ALA A 92 -4.14 -12.03 6.52
CA ALA A 92 -4.00 -12.83 7.74
C ALA A 92 -3.04 -14.01 7.54
N ASP A 93 -3.22 -14.76 6.44
CA ASP A 93 -2.43 -15.96 6.08
C ASP A 93 -1.52 -15.74 4.86
N PHE A 94 -1.08 -14.49 4.64
CA PHE A 94 -0.20 -14.12 3.54
C PHE A 94 1.19 -14.74 3.69
N SER A 95 1.65 -15.44 2.65
CA SER A 95 2.98 -16.04 2.58
C SER A 95 3.73 -15.60 1.31
N LEU A 96 5.00 -15.23 1.46
CA LEU A 96 5.87 -14.91 0.33
C LEU A 96 6.69 -16.14 -0.09
N ASP A 97 6.69 -16.43 -1.39
CA ASP A 97 7.52 -17.48 -1.99
C ASP A 97 9.01 -17.29 -1.68
N LYS A 98 9.78 -18.39 -1.70
CA LYS A 98 11.12 -18.41 -1.12
C LYS A 98 12.11 -17.40 -1.70
N VAL A 99 11.92 -16.99 -2.95
CA VAL A 99 12.84 -16.11 -3.72
C VAL A 99 12.42 -14.63 -3.67
N ARG A 100 11.12 -14.36 -3.48
CA ARG A 100 10.55 -13.01 -3.58
C ARG A 100 11.03 -12.03 -2.48
N PRO A 101 11.33 -12.45 -1.23
CA PRO A 101 11.73 -11.55 -0.16
C PRO A 101 12.97 -10.71 -0.47
N VAL A 102 14.03 -11.29 -1.04
CA VAL A 102 15.29 -10.57 -1.33
C VAL A 102 15.06 -9.47 -2.36
N TYR A 103 14.25 -9.79 -3.37
CA TYR A 103 13.90 -8.84 -4.42
C TYR A 103 13.01 -7.70 -3.88
N LEU A 104 11.95 -8.04 -3.13
CA LEU A 104 11.07 -7.05 -2.49
C LEU A 104 11.84 -6.18 -1.49
N GLN A 105 12.78 -6.76 -0.73
CA GLN A 105 13.68 -6.01 0.13
C GLN A 105 14.47 -4.97 -0.66
N THR A 106 15.08 -5.38 -1.78
CA THR A 106 15.87 -4.48 -2.64
C THR A 106 15.05 -3.31 -3.17
N ILE A 107 13.80 -3.57 -3.56
CA ILE A 107 12.91 -2.55 -4.11
C ILE A 107 12.36 -1.64 -3.02
N LEU A 108 11.76 -2.20 -1.98
CA LEU A 108 11.10 -1.43 -0.93
C LEU A 108 12.09 -0.65 -0.06
N SER A 109 13.35 -1.08 0.00
CA SER A 109 14.43 -0.31 0.63
C SER A 109 14.73 1.02 -0.06
N ARG A 110 14.23 1.24 -1.28
CA ARG A 110 14.37 2.51 -2.01
C ARG A 110 13.26 3.51 -1.67
N LEU A 111 12.24 3.09 -0.91
CA LEU A 111 11.20 4.02 -0.45
C LEU A 111 11.83 5.13 0.39
N PRO A 112 11.37 6.38 0.24
CA PRO A 112 11.83 7.47 1.09
C PRO A 112 11.44 7.20 2.55
N PRO A 113 12.06 7.91 3.50
CA PRO A 113 11.62 7.83 4.89
C PRO A 113 10.12 8.15 5.04
N VAL A 114 9.43 7.35 5.84
CA VAL A 114 7.97 7.43 5.99
C VAL A 114 7.56 7.65 7.44
N ARG A 115 6.44 8.33 7.64
CA ARG A 115 5.66 8.27 8.88
C ARG A 115 4.45 7.38 8.67
N LEU A 116 3.98 6.73 9.73
CA LEU A 116 2.86 5.81 9.66
C LEU A 116 1.62 6.42 10.29
N LYS A 117 0.48 6.31 9.61
CA LYS A 117 -0.82 6.52 10.23
C LYS A 117 -1.07 5.40 11.25
N PRO A 118 -1.51 5.72 12.48
CA PRO A 118 -1.84 4.69 13.46
C PRO A 118 -2.96 3.79 12.95
N THR A 119 -2.77 2.48 13.07
CA THR A 119 -3.74 1.47 12.64
C THR A 119 -3.80 0.27 13.57
N ILE A 120 -4.85 -0.53 13.43
CA ILE A 120 -5.11 -1.74 14.23
C ILE A 120 -5.01 -3.03 13.40
N ILE A 121 -4.58 -2.94 12.14
CA ILE A 121 -4.58 -4.04 11.16
C ILE A 121 -3.83 -5.27 11.65
N PHE A 122 -2.69 -5.08 12.31
CA PHE A 122 -1.82 -6.17 12.72
C PHE A 122 -2.18 -6.78 14.07
N ARG A 123 -3.24 -6.33 14.75
CA ARG A 123 -3.58 -6.76 16.12
C ARG A 123 -3.92 -8.24 16.26
N LEU A 124 -4.29 -8.91 15.18
CA LEU A 124 -4.66 -10.33 15.21
C LEU A 124 -3.44 -11.26 15.34
N ASN A 125 -2.23 -10.76 15.08
CA ASN A 125 -0.99 -11.51 15.26
C ASN A 125 -0.03 -10.68 16.12
N ALA A 126 0.32 -11.19 17.30
CA ALA A 126 1.13 -10.46 18.27
C ALA A 126 2.51 -10.08 17.74
N GLU A 127 3.12 -10.95 16.92
CA GLU A 127 4.46 -10.72 16.37
C GLU A 127 4.42 -9.70 15.22
N ASP A 128 3.41 -9.78 14.34
CA ASP A 128 3.18 -8.75 13.32
C ASP A 128 2.91 -7.39 13.98
N PHE A 129 2.12 -7.36 15.06
CA PHE A 129 1.83 -6.14 15.80
C PHE A 129 3.10 -5.55 16.43
N ARG A 130 3.97 -6.38 17.02
CA ARG A 130 5.25 -5.96 17.59
C ARG A 130 6.16 -5.31 16.54
N GLN A 131 6.30 -5.95 15.38
CA GLN A 131 7.10 -5.40 14.29
C GLN A 131 6.48 -4.11 13.72
N TYR A 132 5.16 -4.02 13.63
CA TYR A 132 4.48 -2.79 13.24
C TYR A 132 4.71 -1.66 14.25
N GLN A 133 4.63 -1.94 15.55
CA GLN A 133 4.92 -0.96 16.61
C GLN A 133 6.35 -0.44 16.51
N LEU A 134 7.33 -1.31 16.26
CA LEU A 134 8.71 -0.92 16.03
C LEU A 134 8.83 0.06 14.85
N LEU A 135 8.23 -0.28 13.70
CA LEU A 135 8.21 0.60 12.53
C LEU A 135 7.51 1.94 12.81
N TYR A 136 6.40 1.91 13.54
CA TYR A 136 5.68 3.11 13.94
C TYR A 136 6.54 4.01 14.84
N GLN A 137 7.23 3.43 15.83
CA GLN A 137 8.15 4.15 16.71
C GLN A 137 9.31 4.78 15.93
N MET A 138 9.92 4.06 15.00
CA MET A 138 10.92 4.63 14.07
C MET A 138 10.33 5.82 13.28
N GLY A 139 9.05 5.73 12.91
CA GLY A 139 8.33 6.77 12.17
C GLY A 139 8.01 8.04 12.96
N LEU A 140 8.10 7.99 14.29
CA LEU A 140 7.91 9.16 15.16
C LEU A 140 9.14 10.08 15.20
N ALA A 141 10.32 9.60 14.78
CA ALA A 141 11.52 10.40 14.68
C ALA A 141 11.36 11.54 13.65
N ASP A 142 12.15 12.61 13.79
CA ASP A 142 12.04 13.81 12.94
C ASP A 142 12.23 13.49 11.45
N ASN A 143 13.19 12.62 11.16
CA ASN A 143 13.52 12.11 9.83
C ASN A 143 12.57 10.99 9.35
N GLY A 144 11.64 10.51 10.20
CA GLY A 144 10.77 9.37 9.93
C GLY A 144 11.50 8.02 9.86
N ALA A 145 10.74 6.97 9.55
CA ALA A 145 11.26 5.60 9.49
C ALA A 145 11.99 5.34 8.18
N SER A 146 13.25 4.95 8.27
CA SER A 146 14.01 4.38 7.15
C SER A 146 13.54 2.95 6.88
N ILE A 147 12.85 2.72 5.75
CA ILE A 147 12.41 1.38 5.35
C ILE A 147 13.60 0.44 5.12
N ARG A 148 14.71 0.99 4.59
CA ARG A 148 15.95 0.24 4.40
C ARG A 148 16.49 -0.32 5.71
N GLU A 149 16.55 0.50 6.76
CA GLU A 149 17.03 0.07 8.09
C GLU A 149 16.06 -0.94 8.71
N PHE A 150 14.75 -0.69 8.59
CA PHE A 150 13.74 -1.63 9.08
C PHE A 150 13.85 -2.99 8.39
N LEU A 151 14.12 -3.04 7.09
CA LEU A 151 14.26 -4.30 6.35
C LEU A 151 15.65 -4.95 6.47
N ASN A 152 16.63 -4.28 7.09
CA ASN A 152 17.98 -4.80 7.24
C ASN A 152 18.07 -5.76 8.45
N VAL A 153 17.58 -6.99 8.25
CA VAL A 153 17.62 -8.06 9.26
C VAL A 153 18.36 -9.29 8.74
N PRO A 154 19.14 -9.98 9.59
CA PRO A 154 19.84 -11.19 9.19
C PRO A 154 18.92 -12.42 9.14
N ASP A 155 17.81 -12.40 9.87
CA ASP A 155 16.86 -13.50 9.93
C ASP A 155 15.81 -13.42 8.80
N ARG A 156 15.62 -14.54 8.11
CA ARG A 156 14.77 -14.61 6.91
C ARG A 156 13.27 -14.60 7.23
N GLU A 157 12.87 -15.23 8.33
CA GLU A 157 11.46 -15.26 8.74
C GLU A 157 11.01 -13.87 9.17
N LEU A 158 11.86 -13.19 9.94
CA LEU A 158 11.70 -11.80 10.33
C LEU A 158 11.67 -10.87 9.10
N LEU A 159 12.50 -11.11 8.08
CA LEU A 159 12.45 -10.33 6.84
C LEU A 159 11.09 -10.47 6.16
N ILE A 160 10.58 -11.69 6.00
CA ILE A 160 9.26 -11.94 5.39
C ILE A 160 8.17 -11.21 6.15
N GLN A 161 8.21 -11.28 7.48
CA GLN A 161 7.26 -10.59 8.33
C GLN A 161 7.32 -9.06 8.18
N ARG A 162 8.52 -8.49 8.19
CA ARG A 162 8.69 -7.04 7.99
C ARG A 162 8.23 -6.61 6.60
N LEU A 163 8.51 -7.41 5.56
CA LEU A 163 8.01 -7.16 4.21
C LEU A 163 6.48 -7.19 4.14
N LYS A 164 5.82 -8.16 4.80
CA LYS A 164 4.36 -8.19 4.93
C LYS A 164 3.83 -6.86 5.48
N ILE A 165 4.44 -6.35 6.55
CA ILE A 165 4.04 -5.07 7.14
C ILE A 165 4.21 -3.91 6.16
N ILE A 166 5.34 -3.83 5.46
CA ILE A 166 5.60 -2.77 4.48
C ILE A 166 4.58 -2.82 3.33
N ILE A 167 4.33 -4.00 2.76
CA ILE A 167 3.38 -4.19 1.66
C ILE A 167 1.98 -3.74 2.10
N VAL A 168 1.54 -4.17 3.28
CA VAL A 168 0.21 -3.83 3.81
C VAL A 168 0.07 -2.33 4.04
N CYS A 169 1.07 -1.71 4.69
CA CYS A 169 1.07 -0.27 4.92
C CYS A 169 1.12 0.53 3.61
N TYR A 170 1.85 0.05 2.60
CA TYR A 170 1.91 0.65 1.28
C TYR A 170 0.56 0.58 0.55
N CYS A 171 -0.01 -0.63 0.44
CA CYS A 171 -1.27 -0.87 -0.28
C CYS A 171 -2.45 -0.11 0.34
N LEU A 172 -2.49 0.01 1.68
CA LEU A 172 -3.53 0.74 2.40
C LEU A 172 -3.25 2.24 2.55
N SER A 173 -2.23 2.77 1.88
CA SER A 173 -1.88 4.20 1.91
C SER A 173 -1.68 4.74 3.35
N LEU A 174 -1.05 3.93 4.21
CA LEU A 174 -0.74 4.28 5.59
C LEU A 174 0.57 5.07 5.73
N PHE A 175 1.43 5.01 4.72
CA PHE A 175 2.64 5.82 4.66
C PHE A 175 2.34 7.29 4.35
N GLN A 176 2.95 8.17 5.13
CA GLN A 176 3.03 9.60 4.90
C GLN A 176 4.48 9.95 4.58
N SER A 177 4.74 10.58 3.43
CA SER A 177 6.09 11.01 3.08
C SER A 177 6.56 12.10 4.06
N VAL A 178 7.78 11.98 4.57
CA VAL A 178 8.41 13.00 5.41
C VAL A 178 8.69 14.30 4.62
N GLU A 179 8.79 14.21 3.29
CA GLU A 179 8.99 15.37 2.41
C GLU A 179 7.76 16.30 2.33
N ALA A 180 6.60 15.86 2.82
CA ALA A 180 5.37 16.65 2.79
C ALA A 180 5.38 17.89 3.71
N LYS A 181 6.39 18.07 4.59
CA LYS A 181 6.52 19.24 5.46
C LYS A 181 7.31 20.43 4.88
N LYS A 182 7.82 20.35 3.64
CA LYS A 182 8.49 21.50 2.98
C LYS A 182 7.60 22.31 2.01
N LYS A 183 6.28 22.06 2.00
CA LYS A 183 5.31 22.83 1.20
C LYS A 183 4.13 23.43 1.99
N GLU A 184 4.29 23.66 3.29
CA GLU A 184 3.70 24.87 3.87
C GLU A 184 4.65 26.01 3.54
N VAL A 185 4.50 26.56 2.34
CA VAL A 185 5.01 27.89 2.03
C VAL A 185 4.35 28.81 3.05
N VAL A 186 5.13 29.22 4.04
CA VAL A 186 4.96 30.52 4.68
C VAL A 186 4.79 31.48 3.51
N LYS A 187 3.55 31.90 3.24
CA LYS A 187 3.30 33.02 2.32
C LYS A 187 3.99 34.21 2.97
N GLU A 188 5.23 34.47 2.60
CA GLU A 188 5.81 35.79 2.77
C GLU A 188 4.89 36.73 2.01
N MET A 189 4.03 37.43 2.76
CA MET A 189 3.15 38.43 2.18
C MET A 189 4.01 39.43 1.42
N THR A 190 3.77 39.50 0.13
CA THR A 190 4.36 40.52 -0.72
C THR A 190 4.02 41.90 -0.18
N VAL A 191 4.87 42.90 -0.43
CA VAL A 191 4.61 44.28 0.02
C VAL A 191 3.24 44.76 -0.49
N ALA A 192 2.83 44.33 -1.68
CA ALA A 192 1.51 44.59 -2.25
C ALA A 192 0.35 44.00 -1.41
N GLU A 193 0.46 42.75 -0.95
CA GLU A 193 -0.56 42.14 -0.09
C GLU A 193 -0.63 42.82 1.29
N ARG A 194 0.50 43.27 1.84
CA ARG A 194 0.55 44.07 3.08
C ARG A 194 -0.13 45.43 2.92
N ILE A 195 0.05 46.09 1.78
CA ILE A 195 -0.62 47.36 1.46
C ILE A 195 -2.13 47.14 1.32
N MET A 196 -2.54 46.10 0.59
CA MET A 196 -3.96 45.78 0.38
C MET A 196 -4.69 45.40 1.67
N GLN A 197 -4.01 44.75 2.62
CA GLN A 197 -4.59 44.49 3.95
C GLN A 197 -4.76 45.77 4.78
N ARG A 198 -3.78 46.69 4.74
CA ARG A 198 -3.89 47.99 5.44
C ARG A 198 -5.04 48.84 4.91
N LEU A 199 -5.30 48.79 3.60
CA LEU A 199 -6.40 49.54 2.97
C LEU A 199 -7.79 48.94 3.27
N ARG A 200 -7.89 47.68 3.69
CA ARG A 200 -9.16 47.04 4.08
C ARG A 200 -9.47 47.15 5.58
N GLY A 201 -8.52 47.64 6.38
CA GLY A 201 -8.67 47.87 7.82
C GLY A 201 -8.91 49.33 8.20
N LEU A 202 -9.17 50.19 7.20
CA LEU A 202 -9.70 51.56 7.30
C LEU A 202 -11.10 51.57 6.66
#